data_AF-A0A9W7FYF9-F1
#
_entry.id   AF-A0A9W7FYF9-F1
#
_cell.length_a   1.000
_cell.length_b   1.000
_cell.length_c   1.000
_cell.angle_alpha   90.00
_cell.angle_beta   90.00
_cell.angle_gamma   90.00
#
_symmetry.space_group_name_H-M   'P 1'
#
loop_
_entity.id
_entity.type
_entity.pdbx_description
1 polymer ?
#
loop_
_entity_poly.entity_id
_entity_poly.type
_entity_poly.pdbx_seq_one_letter_code
_entity_poly.pdbx_strand_id
1 'polypeptide(L)'
;MGGFVSHATPVDENGDPRVHVPTGRRLSGRPRVGSFSAGPKTLTKLRTRSDFCLVKIFEEKIVLTAFQLWCKDEKCTEASTFLSFITAVDAVKGGVTGLGIKAKRVKTMKVFNDFISAKSPSRLIVDSATIETITQAFENKASDENVFDLAYEKCYQRLKFEFMPRFLISDSFTKLEDSTRERRGSSTKVVDMNAILNEPKALKTFENFLATKNNTNMIKHTNLWVATRNFTQLYEKKKGGVVQTSECLLELQAAIKELQTKAWTLQQDGSVRLPKGLEIGISNQFNAAPDGNTIMLCYKLMNFLADVLHTQVQRAFLKSSLFEDFQRHAPEDFVLDTVVMHLSTFKDDRRLKATKEDYQGDFEKALDFNNIFTESLFSAYYRRYLRLTFCEENYFFVQEVYDLKNNEPLKRRWWIDDDRSLNIDPDKFDASRNLKLKCMSIYEHYIVDGRKYEINIPDKAKKEIKELVENGKFDKDMFARCESEILRLLQQDTFARFKKHYIFDHFKKAFFIKFSHRNFVVGEKIKVIQ
;
A
#
# COMPACT_ATOMS: atom_id res chain seq x y z
N MET A 1 -5.22 -19.42 75.06
CA MET A 1 -3.83 -19.96 74.97
C MET A 1 -3.46 -20.00 73.51
N GLY A 2 -2.48 -19.19 73.10
CA GLY A 2 -1.94 -19.14 71.74
C GLY A 2 -0.68 -18.29 71.77
N GLY A 3 0.48 -18.95 71.76
CA GLY A 3 1.79 -18.32 71.90
C GLY A 3 2.23 -17.63 70.62
N PHE A 4 2.74 -16.41 70.75
CA PHE A 4 3.46 -15.70 69.71
C PHE A 4 4.91 -16.17 69.67
N VAL A 5 5.36 -16.68 68.53
CA VAL A 5 6.78 -16.96 68.25
C VAL A 5 7.33 -15.75 67.48
N SER A 6 8.21 -14.98 68.10
CA SER A 6 8.96 -13.91 67.44
C SER A 6 10.22 -14.50 66.79
N HIS A 7 10.33 -14.41 65.47
CA HIS A 7 11.58 -14.73 64.76
C HIS A 7 12.56 -13.56 64.87
N ALA A 8 13.72 -13.82 65.47
CA ALA A 8 14.84 -12.89 65.52
C ALA A 8 15.55 -12.81 64.16
N THR A 9 15.85 -11.59 63.70
CA THR A 9 16.71 -11.32 62.54
C THR A 9 18.18 -11.62 62.88
N PRO A 10 18.93 -12.31 62.00
CA PRO A 10 20.34 -12.61 62.23
C PRO A 10 21.18 -11.33 62.07
N VAL A 11 21.85 -10.96 63.15
CA VAL A 11 22.93 -9.96 63.20
C VAL A 11 24.28 -10.65 62.98
N ASP A 12 25.26 -9.93 62.45
CA ASP A 12 26.62 -10.45 62.33
C ASP A 12 27.41 -10.38 63.65
N GLU A 13 28.68 -10.79 63.63
CA GLU A 13 29.55 -10.88 64.81
C GLU A 13 29.80 -9.53 65.50
N ASN A 14 29.39 -8.40 64.88
CA ASN A 14 29.48 -7.06 65.44
C ASN A 14 28.11 -6.45 65.81
N GLY A 15 27.02 -7.21 65.66
CA GLY A 15 25.68 -6.78 66.09
C GLY A 15 24.92 -5.92 65.08
N ASP A 16 25.39 -5.77 63.84
CA ASP A 16 24.73 -4.95 62.83
C ASP A 16 23.72 -5.74 61.96
N PRO A 17 22.54 -5.16 61.63
CA PRO A 17 21.53 -5.83 60.83
C PRO A 17 21.99 -6.00 59.38
N ARG A 18 22.09 -7.25 58.91
CA ARG A 18 22.51 -7.58 57.53
C ARG A 18 21.51 -7.05 56.50
N VAL A 19 21.87 -5.95 55.83
CA VAL A 19 21.18 -5.47 54.62
C VAL A 19 21.63 -6.33 53.44
N HIS A 20 20.74 -7.19 52.95
CA HIS A 20 21.00 -8.02 51.78
C HIS A 20 20.92 -7.17 50.50
N VAL A 21 22.05 -6.60 50.08
CA VAL A 21 22.17 -5.96 48.76
C VAL A 21 22.37 -7.08 47.72
N PRO A 22 21.52 -7.21 46.69
CA PRO A 22 21.71 -8.24 45.67
C PRO A 22 22.99 -7.93 44.89
N THR A 23 23.97 -8.81 45.00
CA THR A 23 25.20 -8.77 44.21
C THR A 23 24.86 -9.09 42.76
N GLY A 24 24.83 -8.02 41.94
CA GLY A 24 24.64 -8.10 40.50
C GLY A 24 25.68 -9.04 39.87
N ARG A 25 25.18 -10.06 39.15
CA ARG A 25 25.99 -10.85 38.21
C ARG A 25 26.71 -9.88 37.27
N ARG A 26 28.04 -9.89 37.33
CA ARG A 26 28.91 -9.29 36.31
C ARG A 26 28.61 -9.97 34.96
N LEU A 27 27.73 -9.36 34.18
CA LEU A 27 27.66 -9.59 32.75
C LEU A 27 28.75 -8.72 32.10
N SER A 28 29.93 -9.31 31.92
CA SER A 28 31.00 -8.77 31.06
C SER A 28 30.65 -8.88 29.56
N GLY A 29 29.38 -8.66 29.21
CA GLY A 29 28.96 -8.44 27.84
C GLY A 29 29.09 -6.96 27.55
N ARG A 30 30.05 -6.58 26.71
CA ARG A 30 30.04 -5.26 26.06
C ARG A 30 28.60 -5.02 25.55
N PRO A 31 27.98 -3.86 25.81
CA PRO A 31 26.72 -3.55 25.18
C PRO A 31 26.95 -3.69 23.67
N ARG A 32 26.27 -4.64 23.04
CA ARG A 32 26.14 -4.64 21.59
C ARG A 32 25.40 -3.34 21.30
N VAL A 33 26.16 -2.31 20.96
CA VAL A 33 25.67 -1.18 20.18
C VAL A 33 25.09 -1.83 18.95
N GLY A 34 23.79 -2.11 18.99
CA GLY A 34 23.05 -2.51 17.81
C GLY A 34 23.16 -1.34 16.87
N SER A 35 24.12 -1.40 15.95
CA SER A 35 24.20 -0.44 14.88
C SER A 35 22.94 -0.64 14.05
N PHE A 36 21.91 0.13 14.36
CA PHE A 36 20.87 0.50 13.41
C PHE A 36 21.54 1.35 12.31
N SER A 37 22.39 0.73 11.50
CA SER A 37 22.83 1.30 10.23
C SER A 37 21.73 1.01 9.21
N ALA A 38 20.58 1.63 9.42
CA ALA A 38 19.49 1.71 8.46
C ALA A 38 19.57 3.09 7.77
N GLY A 39 20.67 3.26 7.05
CA GLY A 39 21.00 4.38 6.17
C GLY A 39 21.63 3.82 4.89
N PRO A 40 21.70 4.56 3.78
CA PRO A 40 21.79 4.05 2.41
C PRO A 40 23.17 3.51 2.00
N LYS A 41 23.76 2.60 2.79
CA LYS A 41 24.94 1.79 2.44
C LYS A 41 24.65 0.29 2.29
N THR A 42 23.39 -0.15 2.40
CA THR A 42 22.99 -1.49 1.94
C THR A 42 21.87 -1.43 0.90
N LEU A 43 22.13 -0.72 -0.19
CA LEU A 43 21.43 -0.89 -1.48
C LEU A 43 21.54 -2.32 -2.05
N THR A 44 22.26 -3.21 -1.36
CA THR A 44 22.45 -4.63 -1.67
C THR A 44 21.34 -5.55 -1.14
N LYS A 45 20.46 -5.10 -0.23
CA LYS A 45 19.25 -5.87 0.09
C LYS A 45 18.30 -5.77 -1.11
N LEU A 46 17.82 -6.92 -1.60
CA LEU A 46 16.84 -7.00 -2.70
C LEU A 46 15.75 -5.94 -2.48
N ARG A 47 15.75 -4.89 -3.29
CA ARG A 47 14.69 -3.88 -3.27
C ARG A 47 13.38 -4.59 -3.61
N THR A 48 12.39 -4.48 -2.72
CA THR A 48 11.06 -4.98 -3.04
C THR A 48 10.55 -4.19 -4.24
N ARG A 49 9.66 -4.77 -5.04
CA ARG A 49 9.13 -4.08 -6.22
C ARG A 49 8.47 -2.74 -5.88
N SER A 50 7.88 -2.61 -4.70
CA SER A 50 7.33 -1.34 -4.20
C SER A 50 8.42 -0.31 -3.88
N ASP A 51 9.60 -0.72 -3.41
CA ASP A 51 10.74 0.21 -3.27
C ASP A 51 11.16 0.74 -4.64
N PHE A 52 11.25 -0.15 -5.64
CA PHE A 52 11.59 0.26 -6.99
C PHE A 52 10.57 1.27 -7.56
N CYS A 53 9.27 1.05 -7.34
CA CYS A 53 8.23 1.96 -7.81
C CYS A 53 8.34 3.35 -7.17
N LEU A 54 8.51 3.42 -5.85
CA LEU A 54 8.62 4.71 -5.18
C LEU A 54 9.90 5.46 -5.60
N VAL A 55 11.02 4.75 -5.76
CA VAL A 55 12.25 5.34 -6.34
C VAL A 55 11.99 5.92 -7.72
N LYS A 56 11.27 5.20 -8.60
CA LYS A 56 10.96 5.70 -9.95
C LYS A 56 10.07 6.95 -9.95
N ILE A 57 9.17 7.07 -8.97
CA ILE A 57 8.40 8.30 -8.76
C ILE A 57 9.30 9.48 -8.40
N PHE A 58 10.34 9.26 -7.57
CA PHE A 58 11.29 10.32 -7.20
C PHE A 58 12.28 10.67 -8.32
N GLU A 59 12.73 9.69 -9.10
CA GLU A 59 13.71 9.88 -10.18
C GLU A 59 13.11 10.64 -11.37
N GLU A 60 11.85 10.38 -11.72
CA GLU A 60 11.21 10.98 -12.90
C GLU A 60 10.43 12.25 -12.54
N LYS A 61 10.94 13.41 -12.99
CA LYS A 61 10.42 14.74 -12.59
C LYS A 61 8.95 14.92 -12.93
N ILE A 62 8.50 14.43 -14.08
CA ILE A 62 7.10 14.54 -14.51
C ILE A 62 6.19 13.73 -13.57
N VAL A 63 6.61 12.53 -13.19
CA VAL A 63 5.86 11.65 -12.26
C VAL A 63 5.86 12.22 -10.86
N LEU A 64 7.00 12.73 -10.37
CA LEU A 64 7.08 13.41 -9.08
C LEU A 64 6.13 14.61 -9.01
N THR A 65 6.10 15.42 -10.07
CA THR A 65 5.21 16.59 -10.17
C THR A 65 3.75 16.15 -10.14
N ALA A 66 3.39 15.10 -10.88
CA ALA A 66 2.05 14.53 -10.85
C ALA A 66 1.67 14.02 -9.44
N PHE A 67 2.61 13.39 -8.72
CA PHE A 67 2.37 12.93 -7.35
C PHE A 67 2.20 14.10 -6.36
N GLN A 68 2.98 15.17 -6.51
CA GLN A 68 2.85 16.39 -5.71
C GLN A 68 1.52 17.11 -5.95
N LEU A 69 1.10 17.23 -7.22
CA LEU A 69 -0.21 17.79 -7.57
C LEU A 69 -1.34 16.96 -6.98
N TRP A 70 -1.27 15.63 -7.10
CA TRP A 70 -2.22 14.74 -6.45
C TRP A 70 -2.28 14.93 -4.93
N CYS A 71 -1.13 15.04 -4.25
CA CYS A 71 -1.10 15.32 -2.81
C CYS A 71 -1.82 16.63 -2.45
N LYS A 72 -1.70 17.66 -3.30
CA LYS A 72 -2.37 18.95 -3.11
C LYS A 72 -3.88 18.84 -3.35
N ASP A 73 -4.29 18.18 -4.42
CA ASP A 73 -5.71 18.01 -4.80
C ASP A 73 -6.48 17.20 -3.76
N GLU A 74 -5.87 16.11 -3.26
CA GLU A 74 -6.42 15.27 -2.18
C GLU A 74 -6.24 15.89 -0.78
N LYS A 75 -5.67 17.09 -0.68
CA LYS A 75 -5.35 17.77 0.59
C LYS A 75 -4.52 16.88 1.55
N CYS A 76 -3.68 16.02 1.00
CA CYS A 76 -2.78 15.12 1.74
C CYS A 76 -1.51 15.87 2.18
N THR A 77 -1.67 16.80 3.12
CA THR A 77 -0.55 17.64 3.62
C THR A 77 0.60 16.80 4.17
N GLU A 78 0.31 15.69 4.85
CA GLU A 78 1.31 14.74 5.37
C GLU A 78 2.20 14.19 4.24
N ALA A 79 1.61 13.69 3.15
CA ALA A 79 2.36 13.16 2.01
C ALA A 79 3.21 14.23 1.32
N SER A 80 2.65 15.44 1.17
CA SER A 80 3.39 16.58 0.61
C SER A 80 4.60 16.96 1.46
N THR A 81 4.47 16.96 2.78
CA THR A 81 5.58 17.21 3.72
C THR A 81 6.63 16.10 3.63
N PHE A 82 6.22 14.83 3.58
CA PHE A 82 7.15 13.70 3.43
C PHE A 82 7.93 13.75 2.11
N LEU A 83 7.26 14.04 0.99
CA LEU A 83 7.92 14.20 -0.31
C LEU A 83 8.96 15.32 -0.26
N SER A 84 8.57 16.50 0.26
CA SER A 84 9.46 17.67 0.35
C SER A 84 10.67 17.40 1.24
N PHE A 85 10.44 16.72 2.37
CA PHE A 85 11.50 16.32 3.29
C PHE A 85 12.49 15.35 2.64
N ILE A 86 12.00 14.28 1.99
CA ILE A 86 12.85 13.30 1.31
C ILE A 86 13.69 13.95 0.20
N THR A 87 13.07 14.78 -0.66
CA THR A 87 13.80 15.50 -1.71
C THR A 87 14.86 16.44 -1.12
N ALA A 88 14.57 17.10 0.01
CA ALA A 88 15.54 17.98 0.67
C ALA A 88 16.72 17.20 1.28
N VAL A 89 16.46 16.04 1.89
CA VAL A 89 17.51 15.14 2.41
C VAL A 89 18.35 14.55 1.28
N ASP A 90 17.73 14.11 0.19
CA ASP A 90 18.44 13.60 -0.98
C ASP A 90 19.31 14.68 -1.64
N ALA A 91 18.89 15.95 -1.62
CA ALA A 91 19.72 17.06 -2.06
C ALA A 91 20.92 17.37 -1.13
N VAL A 92 20.86 16.98 0.15
CA VAL A 92 22.00 17.02 1.09
C VAL A 92 22.97 15.89 0.77
N LYS A 93 22.46 14.68 0.56
CA LYS A 93 23.25 13.45 0.34
C LYS A 93 23.85 13.34 -1.07
N GLY A 94 23.06 13.63 -2.09
CA GLY A 94 23.42 13.53 -3.51
C GLY A 94 24.22 14.72 -4.04
N GLY A 95 24.56 15.69 -3.20
CA GLY A 95 25.38 16.83 -3.59
C GLY A 95 26.71 16.38 -4.20
N VAL A 96 27.03 16.92 -5.39
CA VAL A 96 28.26 16.70 -6.17
C VAL A 96 29.45 16.51 -5.23
N THR A 97 30.20 15.43 -5.45
CA THR A 97 31.51 15.17 -4.85
C THR A 97 32.39 16.42 -5.00
N GLY A 98 32.39 17.30 -4.00
CA GLY A 98 32.99 18.63 -4.12
C GLY A 98 32.35 19.73 -3.27
N LEU A 99 31.12 19.56 -2.77
CA LEU A 99 30.58 20.50 -1.77
C LEU A 99 31.39 20.38 -0.46
N GLY A 100 32.05 21.48 -0.08
CA GLY A 100 32.78 21.56 1.18
C GLY A 100 31.88 21.29 2.39
N ILE A 101 32.46 20.75 3.46
CA ILE A 101 31.78 20.37 4.72
C ILE A 101 30.87 21.51 5.25
N LYS A 102 31.30 22.76 5.11
CA LYS A 102 30.53 23.95 5.50
C LYS A 102 29.20 24.06 4.74
N ALA A 103 29.21 23.86 3.42
CA ALA A 103 28.01 23.96 2.60
C ALA A 103 27.01 22.84 2.90
N LYS A 104 27.50 21.59 3.10
CA LYS A 104 26.66 20.48 3.56
C LYS A 104 25.98 20.81 4.89
N ARG A 105 26.74 21.29 5.89
CA ARG A 105 26.20 21.69 7.20
C ARG A 105 25.12 22.76 7.11
N VAL A 106 25.29 23.76 6.25
CA VAL A 106 24.26 24.79 6.01
C VAL A 106 22.97 24.17 5.45
N LYS A 107 23.08 23.26 4.47
CA LYS A 107 21.90 22.55 3.94
C LYS A 107 21.25 21.63 4.98
N THR A 108 22.03 20.87 5.74
CA THR A 108 21.51 20.01 6.83
C THR A 108 20.76 20.83 7.87
N MET A 109 21.30 22.00 8.27
CA MET A 109 20.64 22.92 9.19
C MET A 109 19.34 23.49 8.60
N LYS A 110 19.32 23.78 7.30
CA LYS A 110 18.09 24.20 6.62
C LYS A 110 17.02 23.11 6.70
N VAL A 111 17.34 21.85 6.40
CA VAL A 111 16.38 20.73 6.53
C VAL A 111 15.84 20.61 7.95
N PHE A 112 16.70 20.76 8.96
CA PHE A 112 16.29 20.74 10.36
C PHE A 112 15.28 21.87 10.67
N ASN A 113 15.59 23.10 10.27
CA ASN A 113 14.71 24.24 10.51
C ASN A 113 13.39 24.13 9.75
N ASP A 114 13.43 23.62 8.52
CA ASP A 114 12.27 23.52 7.63
C ASP A 114 11.35 22.35 7.97
N PHE A 115 11.83 21.27 8.60
CA PHE A 115 11.00 20.07 8.82
C PHE A 115 11.00 19.53 10.26
N ILE A 116 12.02 19.78 11.07
CA ILE A 116 12.14 19.16 12.40
C ILE A 116 11.80 20.15 13.52
N SER A 117 12.23 21.41 13.38
CA SER A 117 12.02 22.46 14.37
C SER A 117 10.55 22.58 14.77
N ALA A 118 10.30 22.78 16.06
CA ALA A 118 8.95 22.94 16.60
C ALA A 118 8.19 24.15 16.01
N LYS A 119 8.93 25.14 15.48
CA LYS A 119 8.37 26.35 14.85
C LYS A 119 8.15 26.19 13.34
N SER A 120 8.49 25.05 12.75
CA SER A 120 8.35 24.87 11.31
C SER A 120 6.86 24.80 10.91
N PRO A 121 6.43 25.54 9.86
CA PRO A 121 5.10 25.37 9.27
C PRO A 121 4.94 24.02 8.54
N SER A 122 6.05 23.40 8.14
CA SER A 122 6.10 22.10 7.44
C SER A 122 6.67 21.02 8.35
N ARG A 123 6.37 21.09 9.66
CA ARG A 123 6.89 20.14 10.65
C ARG A 123 6.51 18.71 10.27
N LEU A 124 7.50 17.84 10.32
CA LEU A 124 7.39 16.43 9.98
C LEU A 124 6.52 15.69 10.99
N ILE A 125 5.55 14.91 10.49
CA ILE A 125 4.63 14.12 11.32
C ILE A 125 5.22 12.71 11.49
N VAL A 126 6.22 12.60 12.37
CA VAL A 126 6.83 11.33 12.82
C VAL A 126 6.80 11.26 14.36
N ASP A 127 7.09 10.10 14.95
CA ASP A 127 7.08 9.92 16.41
C ASP A 127 8.07 10.85 17.13
N SER A 128 7.71 11.22 18.36
CA SER A 128 8.48 12.14 19.20
C SER A 128 9.92 11.68 19.42
N ALA A 129 10.14 10.38 19.65
CA ALA A 129 11.46 9.81 19.86
C ALA A 129 12.41 10.09 18.67
N THR A 130 11.89 10.03 17.44
CA THR A 130 12.68 10.35 16.24
C THR A 130 13.02 11.83 16.16
N ILE A 131 12.05 12.72 16.42
CA ILE A 131 12.28 14.18 16.46
C ILE A 131 13.28 14.56 17.55
N GLU A 132 13.17 13.97 18.74
CA GLU A 132 14.05 14.20 19.87
C GLU A 132 15.48 13.74 19.56
N THR A 133 15.65 12.55 18.97
CA THR A 133 16.96 12.03 18.57
C THR A 133 17.67 12.98 17.60
N ILE A 134 16.95 13.48 16.59
CA ILE A 134 17.50 14.45 15.62
C ILE A 134 17.84 15.77 16.33
N THR A 135 16.94 16.27 17.18
CA THR A 135 17.14 17.53 17.91
C THR A 135 18.39 17.47 18.80
N GLN A 136 18.56 16.39 19.57
CA GLN A 136 19.75 16.15 20.40
C GLN A 136 21.02 16.07 19.56
N ALA A 137 20.99 15.47 18.37
CA ALA A 137 22.15 15.43 17.48
C ALA A 137 22.59 16.84 17.03
N PHE A 138 21.63 17.74 16.80
CA PHE A 138 21.91 19.14 16.46
C PHE A 138 22.43 19.95 17.66
N GLU A 139 21.84 19.77 18.85
CA GLU A 139 22.28 20.42 20.09
C GLU A 139 23.73 20.03 20.45
N ASN A 140 24.07 18.76 20.28
CA ASN A 140 25.40 18.23 20.54
C ASN A 140 26.41 18.49 19.40
N LYS A 141 26.01 19.23 18.35
CA LYS A 141 26.83 19.48 17.15
C LYS A 141 27.31 18.19 16.45
N ALA A 142 26.60 17.09 16.64
CA ALA A 142 26.84 15.78 16.04
C ALA A 142 26.03 15.56 14.75
N SER A 143 25.54 16.63 14.13
CA SER A 143 24.73 16.59 12.90
C SER A 143 25.61 16.33 11.67
N ASP A 144 25.59 15.10 11.15
CA ASP A 144 26.16 14.74 9.84
C ASP A 144 25.07 14.61 8.76
N GLU A 145 25.41 14.06 7.58
CA GLU A 145 24.44 13.84 6.49
C GLU A 145 23.47 12.67 6.75
N ASN A 146 23.72 11.86 7.77
CA ASN A 146 22.95 10.66 8.14
C ASN A 146 22.03 10.92 9.34
N VAL A 147 22.09 12.11 9.96
CA VAL A 147 21.26 12.49 11.10
C VAL A 147 19.75 12.31 10.83
N PHE A 148 19.33 12.37 9.57
CA PHE A 148 17.95 12.21 9.14
C PHE A 148 17.54 10.80 8.74
N ASP A 149 18.43 9.80 8.77
CA ASP A 149 18.18 8.46 8.20
C ASP A 149 16.94 7.79 8.80
N LEU A 150 16.76 7.86 10.12
CA LEU A 150 15.60 7.28 10.79
C LEU A 150 14.28 7.94 10.36
N ALA A 151 14.26 9.28 10.27
CA ALA A 151 13.09 10.01 9.81
C ALA A 151 12.83 9.79 8.32
N TYR A 152 13.88 9.73 7.50
CA TYR A 152 13.81 9.43 6.07
C TYR A 152 13.15 8.09 5.84
N GLU A 153 13.62 7.04 6.51
CA GLU A 153 13.07 5.68 6.40
C GLU A 153 11.59 5.66 6.79
N LYS A 154 11.22 6.30 7.90
CA LYS A 154 9.82 6.39 8.34
C LYS A 154 8.92 7.08 7.30
N CYS A 155 9.36 8.23 6.78
CA CYS A 155 8.62 8.95 5.74
C CYS A 155 8.52 8.11 4.45
N TYR A 156 9.61 7.44 4.08
CA TYR A 156 9.67 6.60 2.89
C TYR A 156 8.70 5.42 2.99
N GLN A 157 8.66 4.72 4.12
CA GLN A 157 7.71 3.62 4.34
C GLN A 157 6.26 4.11 4.32
N ARG A 158 5.97 5.29 4.89
CA ARG A 158 4.63 5.91 4.84
C ARG A 158 4.23 6.23 3.39
N LEU A 159 5.11 6.87 2.62
CA LEU A 159 4.87 7.12 1.19
C LEU A 159 4.66 5.83 0.41
N LYS A 160 5.50 4.82 0.66
CA LYS A 160 5.47 3.53 -0.03
C LYS A 160 4.17 2.75 0.19
N PHE A 161 3.71 2.67 1.44
CA PHE A 161 2.59 1.79 1.79
C PHE A 161 1.24 2.49 1.87
N GLU A 162 1.21 3.79 2.17
CA GLU A 162 -0.06 4.52 2.30
C GLU A 162 -0.36 5.38 1.08
N PHE A 163 0.60 6.19 0.64
CA PHE A 163 0.31 7.25 -0.33
C PHE A 163 0.52 6.82 -1.79
N MET A 164 1.59 6.08 -2.09
CA MET A 164 1.87 5.58 -3.44
C MET A 164 0.73 4.72 -3.98
N PRO A 165 0.17 3.72 -3.26
CA PRO A 165 -0.92 2.92 -3.80
C PRO A 165 -2.16 3.74 -4.13
N ARG A 166 -2.47 4.76 -3.30
CA ARG A 166 -3.59 5.69 -3.53
C ARG A 166 -3.35 6.58 -4.75
N PHE A 167 -2.13 7.07 -4.93
CA PHE A 167 -1.75 7.82 -6.12
C PHE A 167 -1.87 6.97 -7.39
N LEU A 168 -1.38 5.73 -7.37
CA LEU A 168 -1.43 4.83 -8.53
C LEU A 168 -2.85 4.47 -8.99
N ILE A 169 -3.87 4.62 -8.13
CA ILE A 169 -5.28 4.41 -8.47
C ILE A 169 -6.08 5.72 -8.57
N SER A 170 -5.39 6.86 -8.61
CA SER A 170 -5.99 8.18 -8.74
C SER A 170 -6.17 8.59 -10.20
N ASP A 171 -7.12 9.49 -10.44
CA ASP A 171 -7.33 10.08 -11.77
C ASP A 171 -6.08 10.82 -12.28
N SER A 172 -5.29 11.40 -11.37
CA SER A 172 -4.03 12.08 -11.72
C SER A 172 -3.03 11.11 -12.34
N PHE A 173 -2.91 9.89 -11.80
CA PHE A 173 -2.05 8.86 -12.40
C PHE A 173 -2.67 8.28 -13.67
N THR A 174 -4.00 8.08 -13.72
CA THR A 174 -4.69 7.62 -14.94
C THR A 174 -4.47 8.58 -16.13
N LYS A 175 -4.56 9.90 -15.92
CA LYS A 175 -4.23 10.89 -16.96
C LYS A 175 -2.79 10.74 -17.47
N LEU A 176 -1.86 10.44 -16.55
CA LEU A 176 -0.46 10.20 -16.91
C LEU A 176 -0.30 8.88 -17.69
N GLU A 177 -1.02 7.82 -17.30
CA GLU A 177 -1.08 6.56 -18.04
C GLU A 177 -1.66 6.73 -19.45
N ASP A 178 -2.71 7.52 -19.60
CA ASP A 178 -3.38 7.73 -20.89
C ASP A 178 -2.49 8.53 -21.85
N SER A 179 -1.88 9.64 -21.38
CA SER A 179 -0.94 10.43 -22.20
C SER A 179 0.28 9.63 -22.67
N THR A 180 0.74 8.67 -21.88
CA THR A 180 1.84 7.76 -22.23
C THR A 180 1.36 6.58 -23.08
N ARG A 181 0.09 6.16 -22.95
CA ARG A 181 -0.50 5.09 -23.78
C ARG A 181 -0.66 5.53 -25.23
N GLU A 182 -1.04 6.79 -25.47
CA GLU A 182 -1.12 7.35 -26.82
C GLU A 182 0.23 7.24 -27.57
N ARG A 183 1.36 7.41 -26.86
CA ARG A 183 2.70 7.26 -27.42
C ARG A 183 3.16 5.80 -27.57
N ARG A 184 2.86 4.97 -26.57
CA ARG A 184 3.33 3.57 -26.52
C ARG A 184 2.51 2.59 -27.37
N GLY A 185 1.26 2.91 -27.68
CA GLY A 185 0.30 1.95 -28.23
C GLY A 185 -0.34 1.05 -27.16
N SER A 186 -0.95 -0.07 -27.57
CA SER A 186 -1.83 -0.88 -26.70
C SER A 186 -1.15 -1.83 -25.72
N SER A 187 0.19 -1.94 -25.70
CA SER A 187 0.91 -2.92 -24.86
C SER A 187 1.13 -2.38 -23.45
N THR A 188 0.69 -3.13 -22.43
CA THR A 188 0.55 -2.64 -21.05
C THR A 188 1.56 -3.16 -20.03
N LYS A 189 2.47 -4.11 -20.36
CA LYS A 189 3.15 -4.89 -19.30
C LYS A 189 4.67 -5.08 -19.39
N VAL A 190 5.31 -4.82 -20.52
CA VAL A 190 6.77 -4.94 -20.72
C VAL A 190 7.19 -3.84 -21.67
N VAL A 191 8.44 -3.33 -21.59
CA VAL A 191 8.94 -2.32 -22.53
C VAL A 191 8.67 -2.90 -23.90
N ASP A 192 7.69 -2.36 -24.62
CA ASP A 192 7.18 -3.05 -25.78
C ASP A 192 8.33 -3.14 -26.78
N MET A 193 8.52 -4.31 -27.38
CA MET A 193 9.52 -4.43 -28.43
C MET A 193 9.17 -3.47 -29.57
N ASN A 194 7.88 -3.22 -29.82
CA ASN A 194 7.46 -2.16 -30.73
C ASN A 194 7.95 -0.77 -30.28
N ALA A 195 7.96 -0.44 -28.99
CA ALA A 195 8.48 0.85 -28.51
C ALA A 195 9.99 0.97 -28.76
N ILE A 196 10.76 -0.10 -28.49
CA ILE A 196 12.20 -0.16 -28.77
C ILE A 196 12.46 -0.01 -30.27
N LEU A 197 11.70 -0.71 -31.11
CA LEU A 197 11.89 -0.70 -32.57
C LEU A 197 11.39 0.61 -33.21
N ASN A 198 10.44 1.31 -32.57
CA ASN A 198 9.92 2.58 -33.07
C ASN A 198 10.83 3.77 -32.76
N GLU A 199 11.56 3.76 -31.65
CA GLU A 199 12.48 4.84 -31.28
C GLU A 199 13.84 4.65 -31.98
N PRO A 200 14.28 5.59 -32.84
CA PRO A 200 15.47 5.39 -33.68
C PRO A 200 16.77 5.10 -32.91
N LYS A 201 17.00 5.73 -31.75
CA LYS A 201 18.22 5.48 -30.95
C LYS A 201 18.17 4.12 -30.26
N ALA A 202 17.00 3.70 -29.78
CA ALA A 202 16.74 2.40 -29.17
C ALA A 202 16.90 1.28 -30.19
N LEU A 203 16.35 1.46 -31.40
CA LEU A 203 16.52 0.53 -32.53
C LEU A 203 18.00 0.36 -32.87
N LYS A 204 18.74 1.47 -33.04
CA LYS A 204 20.19 1.40 -33.33
C LYS A 204 20.98 0.71 -32.21
N THR A 205 20.64 1.01 -30.96
CA THR A 205 21.23 0.33 -29.79
C THR A 205 20.91 -1.17 -29.79
N PHE A 206 19.68 -1.53 -30.16
CA PHE A 206 19.23 -2.91 -30.26
C PHE A 206 19.94 -3.67 -31.39
N GLU A 207 20.12 -3.06 -32.56
CA GLU A 207 20.89 -3.60 -33.67
C GLU A 207 22.35 -3.83 -33.28
N ASN A 208 22.98 -2.86 -32.61
CA ASN A 208 24.34 -3.00 -32.07
C ASN A 208 24.41 -4.18 -31.08
N PHE A 209 23.42 -4.32 -30.20
CA PHE A 209 23.35 -5.44 -29.29
C PHE A 209 23.28 -6.78 -30.04
N LEU A 210 22.39 -6.90 -31.03
CA LEU A 210 22.27 -8.11 -31.85
C LEU A 210 23.58 -8.44 -32.58
N ALA A 211 24.26 -7.43 -33.11
CA ALA A 211 25.56 -7.56 -33.77
C ALA A 211 26.64 -8.07 -32.79
N THR A 212 26.73 -7.50 -31.58
CA THR A 212 27.69 -7.98 -30.55
C THR A 212 27.44 -9.41 -30.10
N LYS A 213 26.20 -9.90 -30.24
CA LYS A 213 25.82 -11.30 -29.95
C LYS A 213 25.93 -12.23 -31.15
N ASN A 214 26.34 -11.73 -32.33
CA ASN A 214 26.35 -12.46 -33.59
C ASN A 214 25.00 -13.16 -33.89
N ASN A 215 23.88 -12.57 -33.48
CA ASN A 215 22.55 -13.17 -33.64
C ASN A 215 21.97 -12.82 -35.02
N THR A 216 22.54 -13.42 -36.07
CA THR A 216 22.22 -13.16 -37.48
C THR A 216 20.73 -13.35 -37.78
N ASN A 217 20.08 -14.35 -37.18
CA ASN A 217 18.66 -14.61 -37.34
C ASN A 217 17.82 -13.44 -36.81
N MET A 218 18.13 -12.89 -35.64
CA MET A 218 17.36 -11.78 -35.07
C MET A 218 17.64 -10.44 -35.75
N ILE A 219 18.84 -10.26 -36.32
CA ILE A 219 19.15 -9.12 -37.21
C ILE A 219 18.22 -9.15 -38.42
N LYS A 220 18.07 -10.32 -39.05
CA LYS A 220 17.16 -10.52 -40.19
C LYS A 220 15.70 -10.18 -39.84
N HIS A 221 15.21 -10.59 -38.67
CA HIS A 221 13.87 -10.25 -38.20
C HIS A 221 13.70 -8.74 -38.00
N THR A 222 14.70 -8.10 -37.38
CA THR A 222 14.72 -6.65 -37.15
C THR A 222 14.69 -5.89 -38.48
N ASN A 223 15.50 -6.30 -39.46
CA ASN A 223 15.52 -5.70 -40.80
C ASN A 223 14.18 -5.84 -41.54
N LEU A 224 13.53 -7.00 -41.44
CA LEU A 224 12.21 -7.20 -42.03
C LEU A 224 11.16 -6.31 -41.34
N TRP A 225 11.24 -6.16 -40.01
CA TRP A 225 10.37 -5.27 -39.26
C TRP A 225 10.55 -3.80 -39.70
N VAL A 226 11.80 -3.33 -39.81
CA VAL A 226 12.13 -1.96 -40.25
C VAL A 226 11.62 -1.70 -41.66
N ALA A 227 11.85 -2.64 -42.60
CA ALA A 227 11.33 -2.52 -43.95
C ALA A 227 9.79 -2.43 -43.95
N THR A 228 9.12 -3.25 -43.12
CA THR A 228 7.65 -3.28 -43.05
C THR A 228 7.11 -1.97 -42.49
N ARG A 229 7.75 -1.41 -41.46
CA ARG A 229 7.43 -0.08 -40.92
C ARG A 229 7.59 1.02 -41.97
N ASN A 230 8.71 1.03 -42.69
CA ASN A 230 9.01 2.04 -43.70
C ASN A 230 7.94 2.03 -44.81
N PHE A 231 7.53 0.84 -45.25
CA PHE A 231 6.41 0.69 -46.19
C PHE A 231 5.10 1.25 -45.64
N THR A 232 4.72 0.89 -44.41
CA THR A 232 3.47 1.39 -43.79
C THR A 232 3.48 2.93 -43.68
N GLN A 233 4.61 3.53 -43.29
CA GLN A 233 4.75 4.99 -43.22
C GLN A 233 4.67 5.64 -44.61
N LEU A 234 5.31 5.04 -45.61
CA LEU A 234 5.22 5.50 -47.00
C LEU A 234 3.77 5.45 -47.50
N TYR A 235 3.07 4.34 -47.24
CA TYR A 235 1.67 4.17 -47.62
C TYR A 235 0.77 5.22 -46.97
N GLU A 236 0.85 5.44 -45.65
CA GLU A 236 0.01 6.43 -44.96
C GLU A 236 0.29 7.86 -45.45
N LYS A 237 1.57 8.21 -45.67
CA LYS A 237 1.96 9.51 -46.24
C LYS A 237 1.35 9.73 -47.62
N LYS A 238 1.29 8.69 -48.46
CA LYS A 238 0.77 8.77 -49.83
C LYS A 238 -0.75 8.65 -49.91
N LYS A 239 -1.39 7.91 -48.99
CA LYS A 239 -2.85 7.79 -48.89
C LYS A 239 -3.54 9.10 -48.50
N GLY A 240 -2.89 9.92 -47.66
CA GLY A 240 -3.40 11.24 -47.28
C GLY A 240 -3.28 12.32 -48.37
N GLY A 241 -2.56 12.04 -49.46
CA GLY A 241 -2.43 12.94 -50.61
C GLY A 241 -3.51 12.70 -51.65
N VAL A 242 -4.26 13.74 -52.03
CA VAL A 242 -5.16 13.70 -53.19
C VAL A 242 -4.29 13.54 -54.45
N VAL A 243 -4.55 12.49 -55.23
CA VAL A 243 -3.83 12.01 -56.42
C VAL A 243 -2.73 10.97 -56.12
N GLN A 244 -3.10 9.69 -56.17
CA GLN A 244 -2.18 8.58 -56.43
C GLN A 244 -1.67 8.72 -57.88
N THR A 245 -0.56 9.42 -58.07
CA THR A 245 0.12 9.42 -59.37
C THR A 245 0.60 8.01 -59.70
N SER A 246 0.73 7.67 -60.98
CA SER A 246 1.28 6.38 -61.43
C SER A 246 2.66 6.11 -60.80
N GLU A 247 3.46 7.15 -60.62
CA GLU A 247 4.76 7.11 -59.95
C GLU A 247 4.67 6.67 -58.48
N CYS A 248 3.66 7.16 -57.74
CA CYS A 248 3.42 6.74 -56.36
C CYS A 248 3.05 5.25 -56.26
N LEU A 249 2.25 4.75 -57.21
CA LEU A 249 1.88 3.33 -57.25
C LEU A 249 3.09 2.45 -57.57
N LEU A 250 3.96 2.88 -58.49
CA LEU A 250 5.21 2.18 -58.80
C LEU A 250 6.16 2.13 -57.60
N GLU A 251 6.27 3.23 -56.84
CA GLU A 251 7.08 3.30 -55.62
C GLU A 251 6.58 2.31 -54.54
N LEU A 252 5.26 2.27 -54.31
CA LEU A 252 4.64 1.32 -53.37
C LEU A 252 4.77 -0.13 -53.84
N GLN A 253 4.64 -0.40 -55.15
CA GLN A 253 4.83 -1.72 -55.75
C GLN A 253 6.29 -2.19 -55.66
N ALA A 254 7.27 -1.30 -55.78
CA ALA A 254 8.67 -1.63 -55.59
C ALA A 254 8.95 -2.01 -54.11
N ALA A 255 8.44 -1.20 -53.17
CA ALA A 255 8.63 -1.42 -51.75
C ALA A 255 7.96 -2.72 -51.25
N ILE A 256 6.75 -3.04 -51.74
CA ILE A 256 6.08 -4.29 -51.36
C ILE A 256 6.77 -5.52 -51.95
N LYS A 257 7.33 -5.43 -53.16
CA LYS A 257 8.11 -6.51 -53.78
C LYS A 257 9.41 -6.76 -53.02
N GLU A 258 10.06 -5.71 -52.53
CA GLU A 258 11.22 -5.83 -51.65
C GLU A 258 10.85 -6.56 -50.35
N LEU A 259 9.72 -6.18 -49.73
CA LEU A 259 9.21 -6.87 -48.54
C LEU A 259 8.91 -8.34 -48.77
N GLN A 260 8.25 -8.66 -49.89
CA GLN A 260 7.96 -10.04 -50.29
C GLN A 260 9.24 -10.85 -50.42
N THR A 261 10.24 -10.29 -51.09
CA THR A 261 11.53 -10.94 -51.32
C THR A 261 12.21 -11.22 -49.97
N LYS A 262 12.30 -10.22 -49.09
CA LYS A 262 12.87 -10.37 -47.75
C LYS A 262 12.14 -11.43 -46.93
N ALA A 263 10.80 -11.37 -46.87
CA ALA A 263 10.00 -12.34 -46.13
C ALA A 263 10.21 -13.78 -46.65
N TRP A 264 10.23 -13.95 -47.97
CA TRP A 264 10.41 -15.26 -48.60
C TRP A 264 11.80 -15.84 -48.39
N THR A 265 12.86 -15.01 -48.48
CA THR A 265 14.24 -15.45 -48.17
C THR A 265 14.35 -15.98 -46.75
N LEU A 266 13.73 -15.30 -45.78
CA LEU A 266 13.74 -15.73 -44.37
C LEU A 266 12.94 -16.99 -44.09
N GLN A 267 11.96 -17.29 -44.94
CA GLN A 267 11.20 -18.53 -44.84
C GLN A 267 11.98 -19.71 -45.43
N GLN A 268 12.62 -19.51 -46.59
CA GLN A 268 13.42 -20.54 -47.27
C GLN A 268 14.65 -20.97 -46.48
N ASP A 269 15.32 -20.02 -45.82
CA ASP A 269 16.50 -20.32 -44.99
C ASP A 269 16.13 -20.86 -43.58
N GLY A 270 14.83 -20.99 -43.29
CA GLY A 270 14.31 -21.49 -42.02
C GLY A 270 14.48 -20.52 -40.83
N SER A 271 14.95 -19.29 -41.06
CA SER A 271 15.14 -18.29 -40.00
C SER A 271 13.80 -17.84 -39.41
N VAL A 272 12.75 -17.74 -40.23
CA VAL A 272 11.40 -17.30 -39.82
C VAL A 272 10.38 -18.36 -40.23
N ARG A 273 9.57 -18.84 -39.28
CA ARG A 273 8.36 -19.60 -39.58
C ARG A 273 7.15 -18.70 -39.42
N LEU A 274 6.68 -18.14 -40.53
CA LEU A 274 5.47 -17.32 -40.54
C LEU A 274 4.23 -18.19 -40.23
N PRO A 275 3.25 -17.67 -39.46
CA PRO A 275 1.94 -18.30 -39.35
C PRO A 275 1.31 -18.50 -40.73
N LYS A 276 0.65 -19.64 -40.99
CA LYS A 276 0.06 -19.98 -42.30
C LYS A 276 -0.81 -18.87 -42.90
N GLY A 277 -1.56 -18.14 -42.07
CA GLY A 277 -2.40 -17.03 -42.52
C GLY A 277 -1.59 -15.82 -43.03
N LEU A 278 -0.42 -15.56 -42.43
CA LEU A 278 0.51 -14.52 -42.90
C LEU A 278 1.23 -14.96 -44.18
N GLU A 279 1.63 -16.23 -44.26
CA GLU A 279 2.25 -16.81 -45.46
C GLU A 279 1.34 -16.70 -46.68
N ILE A 280 0.10 -17.20 -46.60
CA ILE A 280 -0.89 -17.13 -47.67
C ILE A 280 -1.21 -15.66 -48.02
N GLY A 281 -1.33 -14.80 -47.00
CA GLY A 281 -1.56 -13.37 -47.20
C GLY A 281 -0.44 -12.71 -47.99
N ILE A 282 0.82 -12.96 -47.64
CA ILE A 282 1.99 -12.40 -48.32
C ILE A 282 2.09 -12.92 -49.75
N SER A 283 1.88 -14.22 -49.98
CA SER A 283 1.92 -14.79 -51.33
C SER A 283 0.81 -14.28 -52.24
N ASN A 284 -0.39 -14.02 -51.73
CA ASN A 284 -1.54 -13.63 -52.54
C ASN A 284 -1.70 -12.11 -52.68
N GLN A 285 -1.50 -11.33 -51.60
CA GLN A 285 -1.81 -9.90 -51.58
C GLN A 285 -0.65 -9.02 -52.05
N PHE A 286 0.60 -9.46 -51.90
CA PHE A 286 1.75 -8.64 -52.33
C PHE A 286 1.92 -8.60 -53.86
N ASN A 287 1.20 -9.45 -54.58
CA ASN A 287 1.13 -9.44 -56.04
C ASN A 287 0.04 -8.47 -56.58
N ALA A 288 -0.81 -7.92 -55.72
CA ALA A 288 -1.88 -7.00 -56.07
C ALA A 288 -1.47 -5.53 -55.79
N ALA A 289 -2.26 -4.58 -56.31
CA ALA A 289 -2.08 -3.17 -55.96
C ALA A 289 -2.28 -2.99 -54.43
N PRO A 290 -1.39 -2.27 -53.73
CA PRO A 290 -1.48 -2.08 -52.28
C PRO A 290 -2.80 -1.46 -51.85
N ASP A 291 -3.55 -2.18 -51.03
CA ASP A 291 -4.87 -1.79 -50.53
C ASP A 291 -4.92 -1.76 -48.99
N GLY A 292 -6.11 -1.53 -48.42
CA GLY A 292 -6.28 -1.56 -46.96
C GLY A 292 -5.96 -2.92 -46.33
N ASN A 293 -6.17 -4.02 -47.06
CA ASN A 293 -5.85 -5.37 -46.58
C ASN A 293 -4.34 -5.59 -46.51
N THR A 294 -3.61 -5.07 -47.50
CA THR A 294 -2.15 -5.09 -47.56
C THR A 294 -1.55 -4.44 -46.31
N ILE A 295 -2.08 -3.29 -45.89
CA ILE A 295 -1.61 -2.59 -44.70
C ILE A 295 -1.96 -3.32 -43.41
N MET A 296 -3.17 -3.85 -43.30
CA MET A 296 -3.55 -4.71 -42.18
C MET A 296 -2.62 -5.92 -42.08
N LEU A 297 -2.21 -6.50 -43.21
CA LEU A 297 -1.24 -7.60 -43.26
C LEU A 297 0.16 -7.16 -42.80
N CYS A 298 0.63 -5.97 -43.20
CA CYS A 298 1.87 -5.37 -42.72
C CYS A 298 1.85 -5.16 -41.20
N TYR A 299 0.76 -4.65 -40.62
CA TYR A 299 0.63 -4.51 -39.16
C TYR A 299 0.67 -5.87 -38.45
N LYS A 300 -0.01 -6.90 -38.99
CA LYS A 300 0.06 -8.27 -38.44
C LYS A 300 1.48 -8.82 -38.50
N LEU A 301 2.20 -8.59 -39.61
CA LEU A 301 3.59 -9.01 -39.76
C LEU A 301 4.52 -8.28 -38.77
N MET A 302 4.37 -6.96 -38.61
CA MET A 302 5.14 -6.17 -37.64
C MET A 302 4.93 -6.68 -36.21
N ASN A 303 3.67 -6.91 -35.82
CA ASN A 303 3.35 -7.43 -34.48
C ASN A 303 3.95 -8.82 -34.26
N PHE A 304 3.82 -9.73 -35.24
CA PHE A 304 4.45 -11.05 -35.17
C PHE A 304 5.97 -10.97 -34.98
N LEU A 305 6.65 -10.13 -35.78
CA LEU A 305 8.10 -9.96 -35.68
C LEU A 305 8.52 -9.36 -34.34
N ALA A 306 7.76 -8.38 -33.84
CA ALA A 306 7.97 -7.80 -32.52
C ALA A 306 7.79 -8.83 -31.41
N ASP A 307 6.77 -9.69 -31.48
CA ASP A 307 6.54 -10.77 -30.52
C ASP A 307 7.68 -11.79 -30.51
N VAL A 308 8.22 -12.13 -31.70
CA VAL A 308 9.39 -13.02 -31.80
C VAL A 308 10.62 -12.40 -31.14
N LEU A 309 10.93 -11.13 -31.45
CA LEU A 309 12.05 -10.40 -30.87
C LEU A 309 11.89 -10.23 -29.35
N HIS A 310 10.67 -9.93 -28.89
CA HIS A 310 10.28 -9.88 -27.49
C HIS A 310 10.61 -11.19 -26.79
N THR A 311 10.10 -12.31 -27.32
CA THR A 311 10.23 -13.62 -26.69
C THR A 311 11.68 -14.10 -26.64
N GLN A 312 12.44 -13.89 -27.71
CA GLN A 312 13.76 -14.51 -27.85
C GLN A 312 14.91 -13.65 -27.32
N VAL A 313 14.82 -12.32 -27.42
CA VAL A 313 15.99 -11.46 -27.26
C VAL A 313 15.80 -10.36 -26.23
N GLN A 314 14.60 -9.81 -26.10
CA GLN A 314 14.37 -8.61 -25.32
C GLN A 314 14.90 -8.70 -23.89
N ARG A 315 14.68 -9.83 -23.20
CA ARG A 315 15.17 -9.99 -21.82
C ARG A 315 16.70 -9.89 -21.72
N ALA A 316 17.43 -10.38 -22.72
CA ALA A 316 18.89 -10.28 -22.78
C ALA A 316 19.33 -8.86 -23.13
N PHE A 317 18.60 -8.19 -24.04
CA PHE A 317 18.85 -6.80 -24.41
C PHE A 317 18.64 -5.84 -23.22
N LEU A 318 17.52 -5.95 -22.51
CA LEU A 318 17.18 -5.11 -21.36
C LEU A 318 18.17 -5.24 -20.19
N LYS A 319 18.98 -6.31 -20.16
CA LYS A 319 20.06 -6.53 -19.18
C LYS A 319 21.46 -6.17 -19.70
N SER A 320 21.55 -5.70 -20.94
CA SER A 320 22.84 -5.38 -21.56
C SER A 320 23.31 -4.00 -21.13
N SER A 321 24.64 -3.82 -21.04
CA SER A 321 25.26 -2.51 -20.80
C SER A 321 24.90 -1.49 -21.88
N LEU A 322 24.62 -1.95 -23.11
CA LEU A 322 24.15 -1.09 -24.21
C LEU A 322 22.79 -0.49 -23.93
N PHE A 323 21.85 -1.28 -23.40
CA PHE A 323 20.54 -0.76 -23.03
C PHE A 323 20.62 0.17 -21.82
N GLU A 324 21.46 -0.14 -20.82
CA GLU A 324 21.72 0.77 -19.70
C GLU A 324 22.30 2.11 -20.18
N ASP A 325 23.24 2.09 -21.14
CA ASP A 325 23.82 3.29 -21.72
C ASP A 325 22.78 4.09 -22.53
N PHE A 326 21.94 3.40 -23.31
CA PHE A 326 20.82 4.04 -23.98
C PHE A 326 19.86 4.70 -22.99
N GLN A 327 19.49 4.03 -21.90
CA GLN A 327 18.59 4.61 -20.88
C GLN A 327 19.14 5.90 -20.28
N ARG A 328 20.46 6.06 -20.15
CA ARG A 328 21.09 7.31 -19.68
C ARG A 328 20.96 8.48 -20.65
N HIS A 329 20.76 8.20 -21.93
CA HIS A 329 20.71 9.18 -23.02
C HIS A 329 19.37 9.16 -23.78
N ALA A 330 18.39 8.41 -23.27
CA ALA A 330 17.09 8.25 -23.88
C ALA A 330 16.33 9.58 -23.84
N PRO A 331 15.47 9.85 -24.83
CA PRO A 331 14.57 10.99 -24.77
C PRO A 331 13.71 10.94 -23.49
N GLU A 332 13.44 12.11 -22.88
CA GLU A 332 12.65 12.19 -21.64
C GLU A 332 11.30 11.47 -21.76
N ASP A 333 10.62 11.58 -22.91
CA ASP A 333 9.36 10.89 -23.18
C ASP A 333 9.48 9.35 -23.08
N PHE A 334 10.57 8.78 -23.57
CA PHE A 334 10.80 7.33 -23.51
C PHE A 334 11.05 6.86 -22.06
N VAL A 335 11.79 7.66 -21.29
CA VAL A 335 12.04 7.38 -19.87
C VAL A 335 10.73 7.44 -19.10
N LEU A 336 9.92 8.49 -19.32
CA LEU A 336 8.60 8.65 -18.72
C LEU A 336 7.69 7.46 -19.04
N ASP A 337 7.60 7.09 -20.32
CA ASP A 337 6.78 5.97 -20.80
C ASP A 337 7.19 4.65 -20.12
N THR A 338 8.50 4.43 -19.94
CA THR A 338 9.04 3.26 -19.24
C THR A 338 8.68 3.29 -17.74
N VAL A 339 8.84 4.43 -17.08
CA VAL A 339 8.52 4.61 -15.66
C VAL A 339 7.04 4.36 -15.41
N VAL A 340 6.16 5.01 -16.17
CA VAL A 340 4.71 4.89 -16.01
C VAL A 340 4.26 3.46 -16.25
N MET A 341 4.86 2.75 -17.20
CA MET A 341 4.60 1.32 -17.40
C MET A 341 4.94 0.50 -16.16
N HIS A 342 6.11 0.69 -15.56
CA HIS A 342 6.51 -0.09 -14.37
C HIS A 342 5.55 0.15 -13.20
N LEU A 343 5.11 1.39 -13.03
CA LEU A 343 4.10 1.78 -12.05
C LEU A 343 2.73 1.17 -12.35
N SER A 344 2.32 1.16 -13.63
CA SER A 344 1.08 0.53 -14.11
C SER A 344 1.08 -0.97 -13.82
N THR A 345 2.16 -1.68 -14.17
CA THR A 345 2.27 -3.11 -13.93
C THR A 345 2.27 -3.40 -12.42
N PHE A 346 2.89 -2.56 -11.60
CA PHE A 346 2.82 -2.73 -10.14
C PHE A 346 1.39 -2.53 -9.61
N LYS A 347 0.67 -1.52 -10.10
CA LYS A 347 -0.75 -1.27 -9.78
C LYS A 347 -1.61 -2.50 -10.10
N ASP A 348 -1.44 -3.07 -11.28
CA ASP A 348 -2.20 -4.23 -11.76
C ASP A 348 -1.86 -5.51 -10.99
N ASP A 349 -0.57 -5.79 -10.80
CA ASP A 349 -0.12 -7.00 -10.11
C ASP A 349 -0.51 -7.02 -8.64
N ARG A 350 -0.62 -5.84 -8.03
CA ARG A 350 -1.16 -5.68 -6.68
C ARG A 350 -2.68 -5.57 -6.64
N ARG A 351 -3.35 -5.62 -7.80
CA ARG A 351 -4.80 -5.47 -7.96
C ARG A 351 -5.32 -4.27 -7.17
N LEU A 352 -4.56 -3.16 -7.12
CA LEU A 352 -4.82 -2.05 -6.20
C LEU A 352 -6.24 -1.48 -6.36
N LYS A 353 -6.78 -1.49 -7.59
CA LYS A 353 -8.15 -1.08 -7.86
C LYS A 353 -9.17 -2.01 -7.20
N ALA A 354 -9.03 -3.32 -7.39
CA ALA A 354 -9.90 -4.30 -6.73
C ALA A 354 -9.76 -4.20 -5.21
N THR A 355 -8.54 -4.01 -4.69
CA THR A 355 -8.31 -3.83 -3.25
C THR A 355 -8.94 -2.54 -2.69
N LYS A 356 -9.07 -1.47 -3.49
CA LYS A 356 -9.81 -0.26 -3.12
C LYS A 356 -11.31 -0.53 -3.04
N GLU A 357 -11.85 -1.26 -4.02
CA GLU A 357 -13.26 -1.66 -4.05
C GLU A 357 -13.57 -2.59 -2.86
N ASP A 358 -12.69 -3.56 -2.58
CA ASP A 358 -12.74 -4.44 -1.40
C ASP A 358 -12.69 -3.64 -0.10
N TYR A 359 -11.82 -2.62 0.00
CA TYR A 359 -11.75 -1.75 1.17
C TYR A 359 -13.07 -1.02 1.41
N GLN A 360 -13.65 -0.44 0.37
CA GLN A 360 -14.91 0.30 0.49
C GLN A 360 -16.03 -0.64 0.95
N GLY A 361 -16.12 -1.84 0.36
CA GLY A 361 -17.09 -2.85 0.78
C GLY A 361 -16.87 -3.34 2.21
N ASP A 362 -15.63 -3.60 2.61
CA ASP A 362 -15.27 -4.01 3.97
C ASP A 362 -15.52 -2.89 4.98
N PHE A 363 -15.25 -1.64 4.61
CA PHE A 363 -15.47 -0.48 5.46
C PHE A 363 -16.96 -0.19 5.63
N GLU A 364 -17.76 -0.28 4.56
CA GLU A 364 -19.23 -0.15 4.63
C GLU A 364 -19.86 -1.25 5.48
N LYS A 365 -19.39 -2.50 5.33
CA LYS A 365 -19.78 -3.59 6.23
C LYS A 365 -19.38 -3.28 7.67
N ALA A 366 -18.14 -2.89 7.90
CA ALA A 366 -17.66 -2.53 9.24
C ALA A 366 -18.47 -1.38 9.83
N LEU A 367 -19.00 -0.47 9.01
CA LEU A 367 -19.83 0.66 9.43
C LEU A 367 -21.29 0.33 9.75
N ASP A 368 -21.75 -0.88 9.47
CA ASP A 368 -23.05 -1.32 9.96
C ASP A 368 -23.08 -1.18 11.48
N PHE A 369 -24.11 -0.51 11.98
CA PHE A 369 -24.29 -0.27 13.41
C PHE A 369 -24.29 -1.59 14.21
N ASN A 370 -24.80 -2.67 13.63
CA ASN A 370 -24.80 -3.99 14.28
C ASN A 370 -23.38 -4.55 14.49
N ASN A 371 -22.42 -4.15 13.65
CA ASN A 371 -21.03 -4.60 13.75
C ASN A 371 -20.23 -3.90 14.84
N ILE A 372 -20.79 -2.88 15.49
CA ILE A 372 -20.20 -2.23 16.66
C ILE A 372 -19.97 -3.23 17.81
N PHE A 373 -20.80 -4.27 17.92
CA PHE A 373 -20.72 -5.26 19.00
C PHE A 373 -19.84 -6.46 18.67
N THR A 374 -19.52 -6.67 17.38
CA THR A 374 -18.76 -7.84 16.90
C THR A 374 -17.35 -7.47 16.45
N GLU A 375 -17.15 -6.26 15.90
CA GLU A 375 -15.86 -5.79 15.41
C GLU A 375 -15.11 -5.04 16.53
N SER A 376 -14.00 -5.62 16.99
CA SER A 376 -13.28 -5.15 18.18
C SER A 376 -12.67 -3.76 18.06
N LEU A 377 -12.23 -3.37 16.86
CA LEU A 377 -11.66 -2.04 16.63
C LEU A 377 -12.78 -0.99 16.66
N PHE A 378 -13.89 -1.24 15.94
CA PHE A 378 -15.03 -0.35 15.88
C PHE A 378 -15.67 -0.18 17.26
N SER A 379 -15.88 -1.29 17.98
CA SER A 379 -16.32 -1.30 19.38
C SER A 379 -15.46 -0.39 20.25
N ALA A 380 -14.12 -0.54 20.20
CA ALA A 380 -13.21 0.23 21.04
C ALA A 380 -13.30 1.75 20.77
N TYR A 381 -13.39 2.15 19.50
CA TYR A 381 -13.50 3.57 19.12
C TYR A 381 -14.87 4.16 19.48
N TYR A 382 -15.94 3.42 19.24
CA TYR A 382 -17.30 3.87 19.56
C TYR A 382 -17.50 4.00 21.07
N ARG A 383 -17.05 3.02 21.85
CA ARG A 383 -17.07 3.09 23.32
C ARG A 383 -16.26 4.26 23.88
N ARG A 384 -15.07 4.51 23.31
CA ARG A 384 -14.26 5.68 23.69
C ARG A 384 -15.02 6.98 23.47
N TYR A 385 -15.78 7.09 22.38
CA TYR A 385 -16.65 8.23 22.13
C TYR A 385 -17.78 8.31 23.16
N LEU A 386 -18.51 7.22 23.41
CA LEU A 386 -19.59 7.19 24.40
C LEU A 386 -19.14 7.57 25.81
N ARG A 387 -17.91 7.19 26.19
CA ARG A 387 -17.32 7.62 27.48
C ARG A 387 -17.12 9.13 27.57
N LEU A 388 -16.70 9.78 26.48
CA LEU A 388 -16.53 11.22 26.45
C LEU A 388 -17.86 11.96 26.47
N THR A 389 -18.93 11.34 25.98
CA THR A 389 -20.28 11.90 26.00
C THR A 389 -21.12 11.43 27.18
N PHE A 390 -20.54 10.65 28.11
CA PHE A 390 -21.22 10.09 29.27
C PHE A 390 -22.48 9.29 28.89
N CYS A 391 -22.37 8.41 27.88
CA CYS A 391 -23.46 7.54 27.42
C CYS A 391 -23.02 6.08 27.24
N GLU A 392 -21.95 5.63 27.93
CA GLU A 392 -21.36 4.29 27.76
C GLU A 392 -22.28 3.19 28.34
N GLU A 393 -23.15 3.53 29.29
CA GLU A 393 -24.12 2.63 29.94
C GLU A 393 -25.07 1.96 28.94
N ASN A 394 -25.57 2.73 27.96
CA ASN A 394 -26.45 2.23 26.92
C ASN A 394 -25.78 1.15 26.06
N TYR A 395 -24.49 1.32 25.78
CA TYR A 395 -23.70 0.32 25.05
C TYR A 395 -23.53 -0.95 25.86
N PHE A 396 -23.20 -0.85 27.16
CA PHE A 396 -22.97 -2.03 27.98
C PHE A 396 -24.22 -2.85 28.18
N PHE A 397 -25.34 -2.18 28.43
CA PHE A 397 -26.63 -2.84 28.54
C PHE A 397 -26.91 -3.69 27.30
N VAL A 398 -26.83 -3.10 26.10
CA VAL A 398 -27.08 -3.81 24.84
C VAL A 398 -26.07 -4.95 24.63
N GLN A 399 -24.78 -4.73 24.90
CA GLN A 399 -23.77 -5.79 24.80
C GLN A 399 -24.06 -6.96 25.75
N GLU A 400 -24.57 -6.71 26.95
CA GLU A 400 -24.91 -7.79 27.90
C GLU A 400 -26.17 -8.54 27.52
N VAL A 401 -27.18 -7.85 27.00
CA VAL A 401 -28.36 -8.52 26.45
C VAL A 401 -27.97 -9.37 25.23
N TYR A 402 -27.06 -8.87 24.39
CA TYR A 402 -26.50 -9.66 23.28
C TYR A 402 -25.73 -10.90 23.77
N ASP A 403 -24.84 -10.75 24.75
CA ASP A 403 -24.08 -11.85 25.36
C ASP A 403 -25.03 -12.87 26.05
N LEU A 404 -26.11 -12.40 26.68
CA LEU A 404 -27.16 -13.22 27.30
C LEU A 404 -27.85 -14.11 26.26
N LYS A 405 -28.31 -13.53 25.15
CA LYS A 405 -29.02 -14.24 24.07
C LYS A 405 -28.15 -15.34 23.45
N ASN A 406 -26.87 -15.03 23.23
CA ASN A 406 -25.89 -15.92 22.63
C ASN A 406 -25.27 -16.94 23.60
N ASN A 407 -25.72 -17.00 24.87
CA ASN A 407 -25.14 -17.86 25.91
C ASN A 407 -23.63 -17.64 26.14
N GLU A 408 -23.09 -16.47 25.79
CA GLU A 408 -21.67 -16.16 25.99
C GLU A 408 -21.32 -16.25 27.48
N PRO A 409 -20.19 -16.85 27.87
CA PRO A 409 -19.80 -16.93 29.28
C PRO A 409 -19.71 -15.54 29.89
N LEU A 410 -20.04 -15.42 31.18
CA LEU A 410 -19.83 -14.19 31.95
C LEU A 410 -18.35 -13.83 31.90
N LYS A 411 -17.98 -12.90 31.02
CA LYS A 411 -16.63 -12.35 30.94
C LYS A 411 -16.38 -11.62 32.26
N ARG A 412 -15.24 -11.87 32.93
CA ARG A 412 -14.82 -11.05 34.09
C ARG A 412 -14.74 -9.60 33.62
N ARG A 413 -15.70 -8.78 34.02
CA ARG A 413 -15.78 -7.36 33.63
C ARG A 413 -15.36 -6.47 34.80
N TRP A 414 -14.84 -5.32 34.43
CA TRP A 414 -14.03 -4.36 35.21
C TRP A 414 -14.87 -3.43 36.10
N TRP A 415 -16.14 -3.73 36.31
CA TRP A 415 -16.93 -3.16 37.41
C TRP A 415 -17.22 -4.18 38.51
N ILE A 416 -16.87 -5.45 38.30
CA ILE A 416 -16.77 -6.46 39.36
C ILE A 416 -15.38 -6.31 40.00
N ASP A 417 -15.03 -5.11 40.44
CA ASP A 417 -13.70 -4.84 41.02
C ASP A 417 -13.64 -5.27 42.49
N ASP A 418 -14.76 -5.53 43.15
CA ASP A 418 -14.80 -5.88 44.58
C ASP A 418 -15.24 -7.32 44.91
N ASP A 419 -15.86 -8.05 43.98
CA ASP A 419 -16.44 -9.36 44.34
C ASP A 419 -15.53 -10.54 43.99
N ARG A 420 -14.46 -10.71 44.80
CA ARG A 420 -13.59 -11.91 44.79
C ARG A 420 -14.33 -13.20 45.14
N SER A 421 -15.64 -13.15 45.45
CA SER A 421 -16.40 -14.28 45.99
C SER A 421 -16.93 -15.27 44.94
N LEU A 422 -16.95 -14.92 43.65
CA LEU A 422 -17.48 -15.81 42.61
C LEU A 422 -16.36 -16.65 41.96
N ASN A 423 -15.66 -17.44 42.77
CA ASN A 423 -14.77 -18.50 42.29
C ASN A 423 -15.63 -19.70 41.85
N ILE A 424 -16.45 -19.50 40.82
CA ILE A 424 -17.41 -20.51 40.36
C ILE A 424 -16.69 -21.47 39.41
N ASP A 425 -16.74 -22.75 39.76
CA ASP A 425 -16.27 -23.87 38.95
C ASP A 425 -17.05 -23.95 37.62
N PRO A 426 -16.42 -23.74 36.46
CA PRO A 426 -17.09 -23.74 35.16
C PRO A 426 -17.73 -25.09 34.80
N ASP A 427 -17.28 -26.20 35.40
CA ASP A 427 -17.75 -27.55 35.06
C ASP A 427 -19.02 -27.98 35.83
N LYS A 428 -19.45 -27.20 36.85
CA LYS A 428 -20.66 -27.48 37.67
C LYS A 428 -21.82 -26.54 37.36
N PHE A 429 -21.79 -25.90 36.19
CA PHE A 429 -22.70 -24.80 35.86
C PHE A 429 -24.03 -25.29 35.29
N ASP A 430 -25.09 -25.21 36.09
CA ASP A 430 -26.47 -25.31 35.60
C ASP A 430 -26.81 -24.10 34.71
N ALA A 431 -27.19 -24.36 33.47
CA ALA A 431 -27.57 -23.33 32.48
C ALA A 431 -28.71 -22.43 32.99
N SER A 432 -29.67 -23.00 33.73
CA SER A 432 -30.78 -22.26 34.33
C SER A 432 -30.29 -21.28 35.40
N ARG A 433 -29.38 -21.75 36.27
CA ARG A 433 -28.73 -20.90 37.27
C ARG A 433 -27.90 -19.77 36.63
N ASN A 434 -27.20 -20.05 35.53
CA ASN A 434 -26.44 -19.03 34.79
C ASN A 434 -27.34 -17.95 34.20
N LEU A 435 -28.43 -18.37 33.54
CA LEU A 435 -29.42 -17.47 32.96
C LEU A 435 -29.97 -16.54 34.04
N LYS A 436 -30.41 -17.10 35.18
CA LYS A 436 -30.89 -16.33 36.33
C LYS A 436 -29.85 -15.31 36.83
N LEU A 437 -28.61 -15.74 37.05
CA LEU A 437 -27.54 -14.86 37.53
C LEU A 437 -27.26 -13.70 36.56
N LYS A 438 -27.21 -13.97 35.25
CA LYS A 438 -27.02 -12.94 34.23
C LYS A 438 -28.19 -11.95 34.18
N CYS A 439 -29.42 -12.45 34.17
CA CYS A 439 -30.61 -11.59 34.14
C CYS A 439 -30.68 -10.71 35.39
N MET A 440 -30.42 -11.27 36.58
CA MET A 440 -30.34 -10.50 37.83
C MET A 440 -29.24 -9.43 37.77
N SER A 441 -28.05 -9.78 37.27
CA SER A 441 -26.96 -8.82 37.10
C SER A 441 -27.36 -7.67 36.19
N ILE A 442 -27.94 -7.94 35.01
CA ILE A 442 -28.38 -6.89 34.08
C ILE A 442 -29.44 -5.99 34.74
N TYR A 443 -30.44 -6.60 35.40
CA TYR A 443 -31.48 -5.86 36.11
C TYR A 443 -30.89 -4.94 37.20
N GLU A 444 -30.03 -5.48 38.06
CA GLU A 444 -29.44 -4.76 39.19
C GLU A 444 -28.51 -3.63 38.77
N HIS A 445 -27.83 -3.73 37.62
CA HIS A 445 -26.86 -2.73 37.18
C HIS A 445 -27.49 -1.61 36.34
N TYR A 446 -28.43 -1.96 35.47
CA TYR A 446 -28.94 -1.04 34.45
C TYR A 446 -30.39 -0.59 34.68
N ILE A 447 -31.21 -1.35 35.41
CA ILE A 447 -32.66 -1.10 35.49
C ILE A 447 -33.07 -0.51 36.86
N VAL A 448 -32.41 -0.92 37.94
CA VAL A 448 -32.71 -0.45 39.30
C VAL A 448 -32.36 1.03 39.46
N ASP A 449 -33.29 1.80 40.05
CA ASP A 449 -33.13 3.23 40.25
C ASP A 449 -31.94 3.57 41.16
N GLY A 450 -31.20 4.62 40.81
CA GLY A 450 -30.06 5.12 41.58
C GLY A 450 -28.76 4.34 41.35
N ARG A 451 -28.73 3.44 40.38
CA ARG A 451 -27.51 2.69 40.01
C ARG A 451 -26.61 3.52 39.12
N LYS A 452 -25.30 3.28 39.24
CA LYS A 452 -24.27 4.02 38.50
C LYS A 452 -24.43 3.94 36.97
N TYR A 453 -24.92 2.80 36.46
CA TYR A 453 -25.14 2.56 35.04
C TYR A 453 -26.63 2.45 34.71
N GLU A 454 -27.50 3.08 35.50
CA GLU A 454 -28.93 3.12 35.20
C GLU A 454 -29.17 3.69 33.80
N ILE A 455 -29.89 2.96 32.95
CA ILE A 455 -30.26 3.41 31.61
C ILE A 455 -31.61 4.12 31.64
N ASN A 456 -31.74 5.15 30.80
CA ASN A 456 -33.00 5.89 30.67
C ASN A 456 -33.96 5.14 29.73
N ILE A 457 -34.94 4.43 30.31
CA ILE A 457 -35.97 3.69 29.59
C ILE A 457 -37.38 4.03 30.13
N PRO A 458 -38.45 3.82 29.35
CA PRO A 458 -39.80 4.12 29.80
C PRO A 458 -40.20 3.35 31.07
N ASP A 459 -40.86 4.01 32.03
CA ASP A 459 -41.28 3.42 33.31
C ASP A 459 -42.10 2.14 33.16
N LYS A 460 -42.90 2.06 32.09
CA LYS A 460 -43.67 0.84 31.78
C LYS A 460 -42.75 -0.37 31.59
N ALA A 461 -41.63 -0.20 30.88
CA ALA A 461 -40.68 -1.29 30.66
C ALA A 461 -39.89 -1.65 31.93
N LYS A 462 -39.56 -0.66 32.76
CA LYS A 462 -38.97 -0.90 34.10
C LYS A 462 -39.90 -1.76 34.97
N LYS A 463 -41.20 -1.42 35.02
CA LYS A 463 -42.21 -2.18 35.79
C LYS A 463 -42.38 -3.60 35.26
N GLU A 464 -42.48 -3.77 33.95
CA GLU A 464 -42.58 -5.09 33.30
C GLU A 464 -41.39 -6.00 33.68
N ILE A 465 -40.15 -5.49 33.58
CA ILE A 465 -38.95 -6.25 33.95
C ILE A 465 -38.93 -6.58 35.45
N LYS A 466 -39.29 -5.61 36.29
CA LYS A 466 -39.35 -5.80 37.75
C LYS A 466 -40.32 -6.92 38.14
N GLU A 467 -41.51 -6.94 37.54
CA GLU A 467 -42.49 -8.02 37.77
C GLU A 467 -41.96 -9.39 37.32
N LEU A 468 -41.22 -9.48 36.21
CA LEU A 468 -40.59 -10.73 35.77
C LEU A 468 -39.55 -11.24 36.77
N VAL A 469 -38.72 -10.32 37.29
CA VAL A 469 -37.70 -10.63 38.30
C VAL A 469 -38.33 -11.08 39.62
N GLU A 470 -39.35 -10.37 40.13
CA GLU A 470 -40.06 -10.70 41.38
C GLU A 470 -40.78 -12.05 41.29
N ASN A 471 -41.31 -12.41 40.12
CA ASN A 471 -41.93 -13.70 39.88
C ASN A 471 -40.94 -14.83 39.55
N GLY A 472 -39.63 -14.55 39.53
CA GLY A 472 -38.59 -15.53 39.19
C GLY A 472 -38.64 -16.05 37.75
N LYS A 473 -39.26 -15.30 36.83
CA LYS A 473 -39.41 -15.66 35.41
C LYS A 473 -38.24 -15.09 34.61
N PHE A 474 -37.16 -15.86 34.52
CA PHE A 474 -35.96 -15.48 33.77
C PHE A 474 -35.98 -16.07 32.37
N ASP A 475 -35.86 -15.21 31.36
CA ASP A 475 -35.84 -15.59 29.95
C ASP A 475 -34.81 -14.76 29.19
N LYS A 476 -34.26 -15.31 28.10
CA LYS A 476 -33.25 -14.63 27.27
C LYS A 476 -33.77 -13.34 26.62
N ASP A 477 -35.07 -13.27 26.36
CA ASP A 477 -35.73 -12.17 25.69
C ASP A 477 -36.45 -11.22 26.66
N MET A 478 -36.29 -11.39 27.98
CA MET A 478 -36.95 -10.53 28.97
C MET A 478 -36.57 -9.04 28.84
N PHE A 479 -35.45 -8.73 28.18
CA PHE A 479 -34.96 -7.37 27.92
C PHE A 479 -35.21 -6.87 26.49
N ALA A 480 -35.84 -7.67 25.61
CA ALA A 480 -35.90 -7.38 24.17
C ALA A 480 -36.52 -6.00 23.83
N ARG A 481 -37.51 -5.57 24.61
CA ARG A 481 -38.16 -4.26 24.44
C ARG A 481 -37.21 -3.10 24.79
N CYS A 482 -36.51 -3.19 25.92
CA CYS A 482 -35.53 -2.20 26.33
C CYS A 482 -34.33 -2.17 25.38
N GLU A 483 -33.84 -3.35 24.98
CA GLU A 483 -32.76 -3.48 24.01
C GLU A 483 -33.11 -2.77 22.70
N SER A 484 -34.32 -3.00 22.17
CA SER A 484 -34.78 -2.35 20.93
C SER A 484 -34.82 -0.82 21.05
N GLU A 485 -35.27 -0.29 22.18
CA GLU A 485 -35.35 1.15 22.42
C GLU A 485 -33.96 1.79 22.56
N ILE A 486 -33.05 1.15 23.30
CA ILE A 486 -31.68 1.62 23.46
C ILE A 486 -30.89 1.49 22.15
N LEU A 487 -31.07 0.40 21.38
CA LEU A 487 -30.48 0.25 20.05
C LEU A 487 -30.94 1.38 19.12
N ARG A 488 -32.24 1.68 19.11
CA ARG A 488 -32.80 2.78 18.32
C ARG A 488 -32.19 4.12 18.72
N LEU A 489 -32.06 4.39 20.02
CA LEU A 489 -31.44 5.62 20.54
C LEU A 489 -29.96 5.71 20.12
N LEU A 490 -29.19 4.64 20.33
CA LEU A 490 -27.78 4.58 19.96
C LEU A 490 -27.60 4.79 18.44
N GLN A 491 -28.44 4.18 17.62
CA GLN A 491 -28.34 4.27 16.16
C GLN A 491 -28.74 5.66 15.62
N GLN A 492 -29.85 6.22 16.10
CA GLN A 492 -30.41 7.46 15.56
C GLN A 492 -29.66 8.70 16.05
N ASP A 493 -29.20 8.70 17.31
CA ASP A 493 -28.59 9.89 17.90
C ASP A 493 -27.07 9.74 18.05
N THR A 494 -26.62 8.84 18.92
CA THR A 494 -25.22 8.77 19.33
C THR A 494 -24.30 8.32 18.20
N PHE A 495 -24.74 7.36 17.37
CA PHE A 495 -23.99 6.91 16.21
C PHE A 495 -23.92 7.95 15.10
N ALA A 496 -25.02 8.69 14.88
CA ALA A 496 -25.04 9.80 13.92
C ALA A 496 -24.05 10.91 14.32
N ARG A 497 -23.97 11.23 15.61
CA ARG A 497 -23.00 12.19 16.16
C ARG A 497 -21.57 11.65 16.14
N PHE A 498 -21.38 10.36 16.45
CA PHE A 498 -20.07 9.71 16.38
C PHE A 498 -19.44 9.85 14.98
N LYS A 499 -20.21 9.60 13.91
CA LYS A 499 -19.74 9.75 12.52
C LYS A 499 -19.25 11.17 12.18
N LYS A 500 -19.67 12.18 12.94
CA LYS A 500 -19.25 13.59 12.79
C LYS A 500 -18.11 13.98 13.74
N HIS A 501 -17.74 13.11 14.67
CA HIS A 501 -16.75 13.37 15.71
C HIS A 501 -15.33 13.00 15.25
N TYR A 502 -14.30 13.71 15.71
CA TYR A 502 -12.90 13.48 15.28
C TYR A 502 -12.39 12.05 15.56
N ILE A 503 -12.92 11.39 16.59
CA ILE A 503 -12.59 9.99 16.91
C ILE A 503 -12.96 9.04 15.76
N PHE A 504 -14.00 9.36 15.00
CA PHE A 504 -14.37 8.58 13.82
C PHE A 504 -13.34 8.71 12.69
N ASP A 505 -12.69 9.87 12.55
CA ASP A 505 -11.56 10.01 11.62
C ASP A 505 -10.37 9.16 12.04
N HIS A 506 -10.10 9.05 13.34
CA HIS A 506 -9.07 8.12 13.84
C HIS A 506 -9.45 6.66 13.60
N PHE A 507 -10.74 6.29 13.78
CA PHE A 507 -11.23 4.96 13.45
C PHE A 507 -11.02 4.64 11.97
N LYS A 508 -11.40 5.55 11.05
CA LYS A 508 -11.17 5.39 9.61
C LYS A 508 -9.70 5.12 9.29
N LYS A 509 -8.79 5.91 9.87
CA LYS A 509 -7.34 5.71 9.71
C LYS A 509 -6.88 4.37 10.25
N ALA A 510 -7.30 3.98 11.46
CA ALA A 510 -6.93 2.71 12.07
C ALA A 510 -7.48 1.50 11.29
N PHE A 511 -8.71 1.60 10.80
CA PHE A 511 -9.34 0.58 9.99
C PHE A 511 -8.62 0.43 8.65
N PHE A 512 -8.29 1.55 7.99
CA PHE A 512 -7.47 1.54 6.76
C PHE A 512 -6.11 0.89 6.99
N ILE A 513 -5.42 1.19 8.10
CA ILE A 513 -4.13 0.56 8.44
C ILE A 513 -4.32 -0.95 8.64
N LYS A 514 -5.34 -1.38 9.39
CA LYS A 514 -5.66 -2.80 9.63
C LYS A 514 -5.96 -3.54 8.32
N PHE A 515 -6.77 -2.94 7.45
CA PHE A 515 -7.08 -3.47 6.12
C PHE A 515 -5.82 -3.53 5.26
N SER A 516 -5.01 -2.47 5.28
CA SER A 516 -3.77 -2.39 4.51
C SER A 516 -2.75 -3.44 4.92
N HIS A 517 -2.64 -3.71 6.23
CA HIS A 517 -1.78 -4.78 6.73
C HIS A 517 -2.24 -6.17 6.26
N ARG A 518 -3.55 -6.40 6.14
CA ARG A 518 -4.10 -7.69 5.66
C ARG A 518 -3.94 -7.87 4.15
N ASN A 519 -4.07 -6.79 3.38
CA ASN A 519 -4.22 -6.88 1.93
C ASN A 519 -2.98 -6.42 1.13
N PHE A 520 -2.14 -5.54 1.68
CA PHE A 520 -0.95 -5.02 0.98
C PHE A 520 0.38 -5.62 1.44
N VAL A 521 0.44 -6.24 2.62
CA VAL A 521 1.64 -6.94 3.09
C VAL A 521 1.77 -8.27 2.35
N VAL A 522 2.59 -8.26 1.30
CA VAL A 522 3.02 -9.48 0.60
C VAL A 522 4.30 -9.96 1.27
N GLY A 523 4.15 -11.04 2.02
CA GLY A 523 5.21 -11.83 2.62
C GLY A 523 4.56 -13.09 3.19
N GLU A 524 4.61 -14.17 2.42
CA GLU A 524 4.13 -15.52 2.76
C GLU A 524 2.65 -15.61 3.20
N LYS A 525 1.80 -16.06 2.27
CA LYS A 525 0.75 -16.99 2.68
C LYS A 525 1.46 -18.21 3.28
N ILE A 526 1.75 -18.18 4.59
CA ILE A 526 2.02 -19.39 5.35
C ILE A 526 0.80 -20.25 5.07
N LYS A 527 1.00 -21.36 4.37
CA LYS A 527 0.00 -22.42 4.30
C LYS A 527 -0.28 -22.78 5.75
N VAL A 528 -1.43 -22.35 6.27
CA VAL A 528 -1.99 -22.93 7.47
C VAL A 528 -2.33 -24.35 7.04
N ILE A 529 -1.41 -25.28 7.32
CA ILE A 529 -1.70 -26.70 7.26
C ILE A 529 -2.79 -26.90 8.30
N GLN A 530 -4.00 -27.20 7.83
CA GLN A 530 -5.14 -27.57 8.66
C GLN A 530 -4.85 -28.87 9.42
#